data_AF-A0A9D9LF68-F1
#
_entry.id   AF-A0A9D9LF68-F1
#
_cell.length_a   1.000
_cell.length_b   1.000
_cell.length_c   1.000
_cell.angle_alpha   90.00
_cell.angle_beta   90.00
_cell.angle_gamma   90.00
#
_symmetry.space_group_name_H-M   'P 1'
#
loop_
_entity.id
_entity.type
_entity.pdbx_description
1 polymer ?
#
loop_
_entity_poly.entity_id
_entity_poly.type
_entity_poly.pdbx_seq_one_letter_code
_entity_poly.pdbx_strand_id
1 'polypeptide(L)'
;MATERRTIARLLLHVTRRIPLVERDATARGARRRPIRWGSAAWAGIRCAVLGLAGAGAILTAPCSGWPAPQAQPAEDAPGAASIPTAEVTFAAPRRFAAVVELSTQRQRLYGTGDIVPDAKGPGGEFQILQVEQGRLQIGSLRGGKAVWVAVDGAVPGRAGWRVIGTPNLRMVEYRYVRTSGPLDPEPRLLELREDRARLEVDIPLTVSGTSAVGIAARPASIPAPPSAEAGRKFENTLLGRVRVKPTAEDSYEVSAADLNTAREQSAQLLAEAWPRVWPSGYSRGGVSLDIQSPIADGTLGPRGFRVTSPNLAEQGGVQVGDLIVGVNGQPVNGFSDVYRVYSQMQRDPNLSIIQLDLVRQGQHLTKTYRIR
;
A
#
# COMPACT_ATOMS: atom_id res chain seq x y z
N MET A 1 46.79 -51.42 13.14
CA MET A 1 45.88 -50.34 12.71
C MET A 1 46.34 -49.93 11.31
N ALA A 2 45.88 -50.69 10.32
CA ALA A 2 44.77 -50.34 9.41
C ALA A 2 45.24 -49.34 8.32
N THR A 3 45.85 -49.86 7.25
CA THR A 3 45.32 -50.00 5.86
C THR A 3 45.46 -48.69 5.05
N GLU A 4 46.45 -48.64 4.16
CA GLU A 4 46.32 -48.64 2.69
C GLU A 4 45.92 -47.28 2.07
N ARG A 5 46.80 -46.59 1.32
CA ARG A 5 47.26 -46.83 -0.06
C ARG A 5 46.23 -46.49 -1.15
N ARG A 6 46.73 -45.67 -2.08
CA ARG A 6 46.51 -45.63 -3.55
C ARG A 6 45.41 -44.69 -4.09
N THR A 7 45.77 -43.69 -4.91
CA THR A 7 46.02 -43.72 -6.39
C THR A 7 44.67 -43.59 -7.13
N ILE A 8 44.44 -42.63 -8.03
CA ILE A 8 44.69 -42.66 -9.50
C ILE A 8 44.13 -41.28 -10.00
N ALA A 9 44.95 -40.35 -10.51
CA ALA A 9 45.31 -40.14 -11.93
C ALA A 9 44.07 -39.86 -12.84
N ARG A 10 43.99 -38.98 -13.85
CA ARG A 10 44.88 -38.16 -14.70
C ARG A 10 44.13 -38.09 -16.05
N LEU A 11 44.44 -37.07 -16.87
CA LEU A 11 44.08 -36.81 -18.27
C LEU A 11 42.83 -35.95 -18.52
N LEU A 12 42.90 -34.74 -19.10
CA LEU A 12 43.52 -34.19 -20.34
C LEU A 12 42.60 -34.23 -21.58
N LEU A 13 42.70 -33.12 -22.32
CA LEU A 13 42.26 -32.79 -23.70
C LEU A 13 40.89 -32.14 -23.84
N HIS A 14 40.83 -30.83 -24.15
CA HIS A 14 40.93 -30.23 -25.50
C HIS A 14 39.81 -30.69 -26.44
N VAL A 15 38.80 -29.84 -26.66
CA VAL A 15 38.24 -29.57 -28.00
C VAL A 15 37.68 -28.15 -28.04
N THR A 16 38.39 -27.28 -28.74
CA THR A 16 37.90 -26.05 -29.37
C THR A 16 37.10 -26.41 -30.63
N ARG A 17 35.84 -25.97 -30.75
CA ARG A 17 35.09 -25.83 -32.02
C ARG A 17 34.22 -24.58 -31.89
N ARG A 18 34.59 -23.43 -32.47
CA ARG A 18 34.32 -22.97 -33.85
C ARG A 18 32.94 -23.41 -34.34
N ILE A 19 31.99 -22.48 -34.32
CA ILE A 19 30.77 -22.50 -35.14
C ILE A 19 30.84 -21.26 -36.06
N PRO A 20 30.64 -21.42 -37.39
CA PRO A 20 30.94 -20.40 -38.37
C PRO A 20 29.81 -19.39 -38.60
N LEU A 21 30.25 -18.20 -39.01
CA LEU A 21 29.51 -17.22 -39.81
C LEU A 21 28.80 -17.91 -40.98
N VAL A 22 27.50 -17.62 -41.15
CA VAL A 22 26.82 -17.77 -42.44
C VAL A 22 26.27 -16.39 -42.81
N GLU A 23 26.93 -15.79 -43.80
CA GLU A 23 26.53 -14.62 -44.54
C GLU A 23 26.23 -15.08 -45.97
N ARG A 24 25.03 -14.80 -46.49
CA ARG A 24 24.75 -14.66 -47.93
C ARG A 24 23.37 -14.05 -48.20
N ASP A 25 23.42 -12.79 -48.61
CA ASP A 25 22.83 -12.19 -49.82
C ASP A 25 21.33 -12.34 -50.16
N ALA A 26 20.64 -11.21 -49.94
CA ALA A 26 20.07 -10.32 -50.96
C ALA A 26 19.30 -10.88 -52.18
N THR A 27 18.02 -10.49 -52.28
CA THR A 27 17.36 -9.93 -53.49
C THR A 27 15.98 -9.36 -53.08
N ALA A 28 15.84 -8.04 -52.91
CA ALA A 28 15.43 -7.04 -53.92
C ALA A 28 13.99 -7.16 -54.44
N ARG A 29 13.13 -6.22 -53.99
CA ARG A 29 11.99 -5.53 -54.66
C ARG A 29 11.21 -4.84 -53.53
N GLY A 30 11.03 -3.53 -53.43
CA GLY A 30 10.98 -2.48 -54.43
C GLY A 30 9.62 -1.79 -54.32
N ALA A 31 9.49 -0.75 -53.48
CA ALA A 31 8.36 0.19 -53.58
C ALA A 31 8.75 1.55 -52.96
N ARG A 32 9.00 2.50 -53.85
CA ARG A 32 9.15 3.94 -53.57
C ARG A 32 7.79 4.56 -53.22
N ARG A 33 7.82 5.57 -52.34
CA ARG A 33 7.01 6.82 -52.26
C ARG A 33 6.89 7.20 -50.77
N ARG A 34 6.99 8.42 -50.27
CA ARG A 34 7.38 9.79 -50.66
C ARG A 34 7.58 10.53 -49.31
N PRO A 35 8.44 11.56 -49.19
CA PRO A 35 8.54 12.32 -47.94
C PRO A 35 7.35 13.27 -47.81
N ILE A 36 6.59 13.12 -46.72
CA ILE A 36 5.58 14.10 -46.32
C ILE A 36 6.31 15.22 -45.56
N ARG A 37 6.47 16.32 -46.28
CA ARG A 37 6.90 17.63 -45.80
C ARG A 37 5.67 18.26 -45.13
N TRP A 38 5.69 18.50 -43.82
CA TRP A 38 4.79 19.46 -43.18
C TRP A 38 5.63 20.61 -42.65
N GLY A 39 5.49 21.74 -43.32
CA GLY A 39 5.83 23.04 -42.77
C GLY A 39 4.53 23.70 -42.29
N SER A 40 4.58 24.23 -41.08
CA SER A 40 3.74 25.31 -40.57
C SER A 40 4.47 25.82 -39.31
N ALA A 41 5.08 27.00 -39.36
CA ALA A 41 4.41 28.29 -39.15
C ALA A 41 3.76 28.31 -37.76
N ALA A 42 4.44 28.91 -36.79
CA ALA A 42 4.21 30.30 -36.42
C ALA A 42 2.95 30.46 -35.57
N TRP A 43 3.11 30.45 -34.24
CA TRP A 43 2.26 31.24 -33.36
C TRP A 43 3.16 31.95 -32.35
N ALA A 44 3.30 33.24 -32.59
CA ALA A 44 3.84 34.21 -31.66
C ALA A 44 2.72 34.71 -30.76
N GLY A 45 3.06 34.98 -29.50
CA GLY A 45 2.66 36.23 -28.87
C GLY A 45 1.74 36.15 -27.66
N ILE A 46 2.05 37.10 -26.75
CA ILE A 46 1.20 37.76 -25.74
C ILE A 46 1.26 37.11 -24.34
N ARG A 47 1.64 37.80 -23.23
CA ARG A 47 2.06 39.20 -22.99
C ARG A 47 2.65 39.34 -21.58
N CYS A 48 3.53 40.35 -21.48
CA CYS A 48 3.73 41.34 -20.41
C CYS A 48 4.26 40.99 -19.02
N ALA A 49 5.35 41.71 -18.73
CA ALA A 49 6.00 41.99 -17.46
C ALA A 49 5.16 42.86 -16.50
N VAL A 50 5.49 42.77 -15.21
CA VAL A 50 5.49 43.91 -14.28
C VAL A 50 6.77 43.83 -13.44
N LEU A 51 7.39 44.99 -13.27
CA LEU A 51 8.72 45.25 -12.71
C LEU A 51 8.53 46.30 -11.60
N GLY A 52 9.35 46.24 -10.54
CA GLY A 52 9.59 47.31 -9.57
C GLY A 52 8.76 47.22 -8.28
N LEU A 53 9.22 47.68 -7.11
CA LEU A 53 10.39 48.49 -6.76
C LEU A 53 10.56 48.45 -5.23
N ALA A 54 11.77 48.77 -4.79
CA ALA A 54 12.22 48.87 -3.40
C ALA A 54 11.54 49.97 -2.56
N GLY A 55 11.64 49.83 -1.24
CA GLY A 55 11.36 50.91 -0.28
C GLY A 55 11.85 50.57 1.13
N ALA A 56 12.91 51.25 1.57
CA ALA A 56 13.38 51.29 2.95
C ALA A 56 12.64 52.39 3.74
N GLY A 57 12.54 52.29 5.07
CA GLY A 57 12.11 53.42 5.92
C GLY A 57 11.68 53.11 7.35
N ALA A 58 12.62 53.31 8.28
CA ALA A 58 12.56 53.77 9.69
C ALA A 58 11.28 53.68 10.57
N ILE A 59 11.49 53.04 11.74
CA ILE A 59 11.23 53.43 13.14
C ILE A 59 10.23 54.58 13.42
N LEU A 60 9.23 54.32 14.27
CA LEU A 60 8.80 55.19 15.39
C LEU A 60 7.96 54.40 16.42
N THR A 61 8.37 54.50 17.68
CA THR A 61 7.69 54.04 18.90
C THR A 61 6.63 55.05 19.36
N ALA A 62 5.47 54.57 19.83
CA ALA A 62 4.63 55.31 20.77
C ALA A 62 3.84 54.34 21.67
N PRO A 63 3.71 54.61 22.99
CA PRO A 63 2.90 53.82 23.91
C PRO A 63 1.46 54.35 23.93
N CYS A 64 0.49 53.52 23.57
CA CYS A 64 -0.93 53.83 23.77
C CYS A 64 -1.48 53.06 24.97
N SER A 65 -1.93 53.86 25.94
CA SER A 65 -2.62 53.56 27.17
C SER A 65 -3.94 52.81 26.95
N GLY A 66 -4.30 52.02 27.95
CA GLY A 66 -5.31 50.97 27.89
C GLY A 66 -6.75 51.40 27.58
N TRP A 67 -7.41 50.50 26.86
CA TRP A 67 -8.85 50.31 26.89
C TRP A 67 -9.15 48.96 27.56
N PRO A 68 -10.18 48.87 28.42
CA PRO A 68 -10.60 47.60 29.00
C PRO A 68 -11.14 46.71 27.87
N ALA A 69 -10.51 45.56 27.68
CA ALA A 69 -11.00 44.54 26.78
C ALA A 69 -12.42 44.12 27.22
N PRO A 70 -13.41 44.05 26.31
CA PRO A 70 -14.67 43.39 26.62
C PRO A 70 -14.37 41.95 27.02
N GLN A 71 -14.80 41.56 28.22
CA GLN A 71 -14.74 40.17 28.69
C GLN A 71 -15.48 39.30 27.67
N ALA A 72 -14.72 38.54 26.89
CA ALA A 72 -15.25 37.51 26.02
C ALA A 72 -15.99 36.50 26.89
N GLN A 73 -17.32 36.42 26.71
CA GLN A 73 -18.11 35.34 27.25
C GLN A 73 -17.53 34.01 26.76
N PRO A 74 -17.36 32.99 27.62
CA PRO A 74 -16.98 31.66 27.17
C PRO A 74 -18.05 31.17 26.20
N ALA A 75 -17.67 31.00 24.95
CA ALA A 75 -18.55 30.48 23.91
C ALA A 75 -19.09 29.12 24.35
N GLU A 76 -20.41 29.05 24.49
CA GLU A 76 -21.17 27.81 24.70
C GLU A 76 -20.82 26.76 23.64
N ASP A 77 -20.78 25.52 24.12
CA ASP A 77 -20.36 24.30 23.46
C ASP A 77 -20.80 24.19 21.99
N ALA A 78 -19.81 24.26 21.09
CA ALA A 78 -20.00 23.89 19.69
C ALA A 78 -20.47 22.42 19.60
N PRO A 79 -21.41 22.11 18.69
CA PRO A 79 -21.98 20.78 18.56
C PRO A 79 -20.88 19.73 18.38
N GLY A 80 -20.94 18.71 19.25
CA GLY A 80 -19.89 17.73 19.49
C GLY A 80 -19.16 17.29 18.23
N ALA A 81 -17.90 17.70 18.12
CA ALA A 81 -16.99 17.22 17.11
C ALA A 81 -16.96 15.68 17.20
N ALA A 82 -17.52 15.02 16.19
CA ALA A 82 -17.53 13.58 16.12
C ALA A 82 -16.08 13.08 16.29
N SER A 83 -15.87 12.22 17.29
CA SER A 83 -14.55 11.66 17.59
C SER A 83 -13.95 11.07 16.31
N ILE A 84 -12.82 11.62 15.88
CA ILE A 84 -12.13 11.16 14.68
C ILE A 84 -11.47 9.83 15.03
N PRO A 85 -11.74 8.75 14.29
CA PRO A 85 -11.11 7.47 14.56
C PRO A 85 -9.59 7.59 14.41
N THR A 86 -8.88 7.14 15.44
CA THR A 86 -7.42 7.06 15.47
C THR A 86 -6.97 5.63 15.78
N ALA A 87 -5.77 5.27 15.33
CA ALA A 87 -5.10 4.02 15.69
C ALA A 87 -3.63 4.30 16.03
N GLU A 88 -3.12 3.69 17.08
CA GLU A 88 -1.73 3.89 17.53
C GLU A 88 -0.92 2.61 17.37
N VAL A 89 0.26 2.74 16.75
CA VAL A 89 1.23 1.66 16.59
C VAL A 89 2.47 1.98 17.40
N THR A 90 2.69 1.24 18.49
CA THR A 90 3.92 1.36 19.29
C THR A 90 4.91 0.25 18.93
N PHE A 91 6.18 0.60 18.78
CA PHE A 91 7.25 -0.35 18.52
C PHE A 91 7.99 -0.71 19.81
N ALA A 92 8.35 -1.99 19.97
CA ALA A 92 9.09 -2.43 21.15
C ALA A 92 10.51 -1.85 21.27
N ALA A 93 11.08 -1.42 20.14
CA ALA A 93 12.31 -0.65 20.07
C ALA A 93 12.16 0.45 19.02
N PRO A 94 12.89 1.58 19.12
CA PRO A 94 12.91 2.59 18.08
C PRO A 94 13.24 1.98 16.71
N ARG A 95 12.44 2.32 15.70
CA ARG A 95 12.62 1.89 14.31
C ARG A 95 12.88 3.09 13.43
N ARG A 96 13.85 2.96 12.53
CA ARG A 96 14.18 4.02 11.59
C ARG A 96 13.25 3.97 10.38
N PHE A 97 12.75 5.14 9.99
CA PHE A 97 11.93 5.34 8.80
C PHE A 97 12.58 6.38 7.90
N ALA A 98 12.23 6.39 6.63
CA ALA A 98 12.54 7.44 5.68
C ALA A 98 11.31 8.33 5.50
N ALA A 99 11.44 9.61 5.81
CA ALA A 99 10.44 10.61 5.45
C ALA A 99 10.76 11.13 4.05
N VAL A 100 9.79 11.07 3.15
CA VAL A 100 9.94 11.43 1.73
C VAL A 100 8.88 12.46 1.38
N VAL A 101 9.27 13.51 0.67
CA VAL A 101 8.36 14.53 0.13
C VAL A 101 8.25 14.39 -1.38
N GLU A 102 7.02 14.52 -1.89
CA GLU A 102 6.74 14.76 -3.30
C GLU A 102 6.67 16.26 -3.54
N LEU A 103 7.65 16.82 -4.27
CA LEU A 103 7.79 18.27 -4.45
C LEU A 103 6.64 18.91 -5.25
N SER A 104 5.97 18.16 -6.12
CA SER A 104 4.85 18.68 -6.93
C SER A 104 3.58 18.91 -6.10
N THR A 105 3.32 18.05 -5.11
CA THR A 105 2.12 18.09 -4.27
C THR A 105 2.40 18.55 -2.84
N GLN A 106 3.68 18.67 -2.47
CA GLN A 106 4.17 18.86 -1.10
C GLN A 106 3.70 17.77 -0.13
N ARG A 107 3.20 16.63 -0.63
CA ARG A 107 2.78 15.52 0.20
C ARG A 107 4.01 14.83 0.79
N GLN A 108 3.96 14.59 2.09
CA GLN A 108 4.98 13.85 2.80
C GLN A 108 4.48 12.44 3.09
N ARG A 109 5.37 11.46 3.03
CA ARG A 109 5.10 10.04 3.28
C ARG A 109 6.22 9.44 4.13
N LEU A 110 5.91 8.36 4.81
CA LEU A 110 6.83 7.66 5.70
C LEU A 110 7.01 6.22 5.21
N TYR A 111 8.25 5.82 4.99
CA TYR A 111 8.61 4.48 4.50
C TYR A 111 9.56 3.78 5.46
N GLY A 112 9.25 2.55 5.84
CA GLY A 112 10.12 1.65 6.59
C GLY A 112 10.93 0.71 5.70
N THR A 113 11.86 -0.02 6.31
CA THR A 113 12.53 -1.15 5.64
C THR A 113 11.50 -2.20 5.20
N GLY A 114 11.58 -2.61 3.93
CA GLY A 114 10.69 -3.57 3.29
C GLY A 114 9.59 -2.90 2.45
N ASP A 115 9.30 -1.62 2.69
CA ASP A 115 8.21 -0.92 2.01
C ASP A 115 8.52 -0.70 0.53
N ILE A 116 7.45 -0.70 -0.27
CA ILE A 116 7.52 -0.46 -1.71
C ILE A 116 7.19 1.01 -1.97
N VAL A 117 8.14 1.71 -2.58
CA VAL A 117 7.92 3.03 -3.18
C VAL A 117 7.40 2.79 -4.60
N PRO A 118 6.15 3.19 -4.91
CA PRO A 118 5.60 2.98 -6.24
C PRO A 118 6.40 3.78 -7.28
N ASP A 119 6.37 3.41 -8.56
CA ASP A 119 6.97 4.19 -9.66
C ASP A 119 5.90 5.10 -10.29
N ALA A 120 6.28 6.28 -10.76
CA ALA A 120 5.42 7.17 -11.52
C ALA A 120 5.07 6.60 -12.91
N LYS A 121 5.91 5.73 -13.46
CA LYS A 121 5.72 5.13 -14.80
C LYS A 121 4.73 3.95 -14.83
N GLY A 122 4.12 3.61 -13.71
CA GLY A 122 3.12 2.55 -13.60
C GLY A 122 3.63 1.25 -12.96
N PRO A 123 2.80 0.20 -12.96
CA PRO A 123 3.08 -1.04 -12.22
C PRO A 123 4.36 -1.71 -12.71
N GLY A 124 5.17 -2.16 -11.75
CA GLY A 124 6.41 -2.89 -11.98
C GLY A 124 7.68 -2.05 -12.11
N GLY A 125 7.62 -0.71 -12.15
CA GLY A 125 8.81 0.13 -11.95
C GLY A 125 9.22 0.31 -10.48
N GLU A 126 8.50 -0.35 -9.59
CA GLU A 126 8.56 -0.22 -8.14
C GLU A 126 9.94 -0.45 -7.55
N PHE A 127 10.19 0.30 -6.48
CA PHE A 127 11.41 0.21 -5.70
C PHE A 127 11.10 -0.26 -4.29
N GLN A 128 11.95 -1.10 -3.72
CA GLN A 128 11.86 -1.51 -2.33
C GLN A 128 12.91 -0.80 -1.48
N ILE A 129 12.50 -0.32 -0.31
CA ILE A 129 13.42 0.18 0.71
C ILE A 129 14.10 -1.03 1.36
N LEU A 130 15.38 -1.23 1.06
CA LEU A 130 16.16 -2.36 1.57
C LEU A 130 16.70 -2.07 2.97
N GLN A 131 17.06 -0.82 3.24
CA GLN A 131 17.60 -0.41 4.53
C GLN A 131 17.37 1.08 4.76
N VAL A 132 17.22 1.49 6.02
CA VAL A 132 17.20 2.90 6.42
C VAL A 132 18.26 3.13 7.49
N GLU A 133 19.17 4.07 7.24
CA GLU A 133 20.24 4.48 8.14
C GLU A 133 20.13 5.97 8.51
N GLN A 134 21.02 6.45 9.37
CA GLN A 134 21.05 7.87 9.70
C GLN A 134 21.50 8.70 8.49
N GLY A 135 20.61 9.58 8.04
CA GLY A 135 20.89 10.51 6.95
C GLY A 135 20.84 9.89 5.55
N ARG A 136 20.46 8.61 5.41
CA ARG A 136 20.35 7.94 4.11
C ARG A 136 19.48 6.69 4.15
N LEU A 137 18.98 6.28 2.99
CA LEU A 137 18.29 5.00 2.79
C LEU A 137 18.89 4.24 1.61
N GLN A 138 18.79 2.92 1.63
CA GLN A 138 19.14 2.05 0.51
C GLN A 138 17.87 1.60 -0.18
N ILE A 139 17.80 1.81 -1.49
CA ILE A 139 16.64 1.49 -2.32
C ILE A 139 17.06 0.63 -3.51
N GLY A 140 16.29 -0.41 -3.81
CA GLY A 140 16.55 -1.35 -4.91
C GLY A 140 15.33 -1.51 -5.80
N SER A 141 15.52 -1.73 -7.10
CA SER A 141 14.40 -2.05 -8.00
C SER A 141 13.91 -3.47 -7.76
N LEU A 142 12.60 -3.68 -7.75
CA LEU A 142 12.00 -5.02 -7.65
C LEU A 142 12.28 -5.89 -8.89
N ARG A 143 12.61 -5.31 -10.04
CA ARG A 143 12.97 -6.06 -11.27
C ARG A 143 14.39 -6.61 -11.26
N GLY A 144 15.11 -6.44 -10.15
CA GLY A 144 16.54 -6.66 -10.09
C GLY A 144 17.31 -5.42 -10.57
N GLY A 145 18.53 -5.28 -10.07
CA GLY A 145 19.37 -4.12 -10.33
C GLY A 145 20.26 -3.81 -9.12
N LYS A 146 21.21 -2.89 -9.32
CA LYS A 146 22.09 -2.44 -8.23
C LYS A 146 21.30 -1.55 -7.28
N ALA A 147 21.30 -1.89 -6.00
CA ALA A 147 20.76 -1.03 -4.96
C ALA A 147 21.55 0.30 -4.88
N VAL A 148 20.83 1.40 -4.65
CA VAL A 148 21.39 2.75 -4.59
C VAL A 148 21.18 3.33 -3.19
N TRP A 149 22.20 3.99 -2.66
CA TRP A 149 22.07 4.79 -1.44
C TRP A 149 21.61 6.20 -1.79
N VAL A 150 20.55 6.67 -1.13
CA VAL A 150 19.98 8.00 -1.28
C VAL A 150 20.14 8.72 0.05
N ALA A 151 20.92 9.80 0.06
CA ALA A 151 21.08 10.66 1.24
C ALA A 151 19.81 11.48 1.49
N VAL A 152 19.68 12.07 2.68
CA VAL A 152 18.75 13.19 2.91
C VAL A 152 19.04 14.30 1.89
N ASP A 153 17.98 14.94 1.40
CA ASP A 153 17.90 15.82 0.24
C ASP A 153 18.20 15.14 -1.11
N GLY A 154 18.54 13.85 -1.12
CA GLY A 154 18.72 13.04 -2.31
C GLY A 154 17.39 12.79 -3.03
N ALA A 155 17.45 12.71 -4.36
CA ALA A 155 16.30 12.35 -5.18
C ALA A 155 16.04 10.83 -5.08
N VAL A 156 14.77 10.46 -4.95
CA VAL A 156 14.35 9.05 -4.94
C VAL A 156 14.36 8.51 -6.38
N PRO A 157 15.11 7.43 -6.68
CA PRO A 157 15.14 6.83 -8.01
C PRO A 157 13.74 6.49 -8.55
N GLY A 158 13.54 6.68 -9.86
CA GLY A 158 12.28 6.41 -10.55
C GLY A 158 11.17 7.44 -10.35
N ARG A 159 11.24 8.28 -9.32
CA ARG A 159 10.22 9.28 -8.99
C ARG A 159 10.75 10.70 -9.18
N ALA A 160 10.46 11.29 -10.33
CA ALA A 160 10.79 12.69 -10.57
C ALA A 160 10.11 13.58 -9.52
N GLY A 161 10.89 14.42 -8.84
CA GLY A 161 10.39 15.33 -7.82
C GLY A 161 10.19 14.73 -6.43
N TRP A 162 10.59 13.48 -6.17
CA TRP A 162 10.57 12.92 -4.82
C TRP A 162 11.94 13.06 -4.15
N ARG A 163 11.96 13.51 -2.89
CA ARG A 163 13.20 13.70 -2.12
C ARG A 163 13.08 13.16 -0.70
N VAL A 164 14.16 12.58 -0.20
CA VAL A 164 14.25 12.16 1.20
C VAL A 164 14.45 13.41 2.06
N ILE A 165 13.56 13.69 2.99
CA ILE A 165 13.64 14.88 3.87
C ILE A 165 14.16 14.55 5.27
N GLY A 166 14.23 13.27 5.63
CA GLY A 166 14.75 12.85 6.92
C GLY A 166 14.71 11.35 7.11
N THR A 167 15.43 10.88 8.15
CA THR A 167 15.43 9.47 8.54
C THR A 167 15.14 9.30 10.05
N PRO A 168 13.92 9.66 10.50
CA PRO A 168 13.57 9.68 11.92
C PRO A 168 13.64 8.29 12.56
N ASN A 169 13.91 8.25 13.86
CA ASN A 169 13.93 7.02 14.65
C ASN A 169 12.72 6.99 15.58
N LEU A 170 11.65 6.34 15.13
CA LEU A 170 10.33 6.42 15.75
C LEU A 170 10.09 5.25 16.70
N ARG A 171 9.47 5.54 17.84
CA ARG A 171 8.89 4.58 18.79
C ARG A 171 7.39 4.37 18.56
N MET A 172 6.72 5.33 17.92
CA MET A 172 5.27 5.30 17.74
C MET A 172 4.85 5.93 16.41
N VAL A 173 3.80 5.38 15.79
CA VAL A 173 3.08 5.99 14.67
C VAL A 173 1.59 6.05 15.01
N GLU A 174 1.02 7.25 14.99
CA GLU A 174 -0.41 7.49 15.16
C GLU A 174 -1.05 7.65 13.78
N TYR A 175 -2.12 6.91 13.50
CA TYR A 175 -2.92 7.01 12.28
C TYR A 175 -4.21 7.73 12.61
N ARG A 176 -4.57 8.72 11.78
CA ARG A 176 -5.83 9.44 11.83
C ARG A 176 -6.60 9.16 10.55
N TYR A 177 -7.82 8.67 10.65
CA TYR A 177 -8.64 8.38 9.48
C TYR A 177 -9.58 9.55 9.19
N VAL A 178 -9.42 10.16 8.00
CA VAL A 178 -10.22 11.31 7.59
C VAL A 178 -11.14 10.91 6.46
N ARG A 179 -12.44 11.17 6.64
CA ARG A 179 -13.43 10.92 5.60
C ARG A 179 -13.31 11.99 4.54
N THR A 180 -13.07 11.58 3.29
CA THR A 180 -13.00 12.49 2.15
C THR A 180 -14.08 12.16 1.12
N SER A 181 -14.65 13.20 0.53
CA SER A 181 -15.56 13.11 -0.64
C SER A 181 -14.79 13.20 -1.97
N GLY A 182 -13.48 13.45 -1.92
CA GLY A 182 -12.62 13.60 -3.08
C GLY A 182 -11.96 12.30 -3.55
N PRO A 183 -11.04 12.39 -4.55
CA PRO A 183 -10.23 11.25 -4.95
C PRO A 183 -9.43 10.72 -3.74
N LEU A 184 -9.62 9.44 -3.45
CA LEU A 184 -8.97 8.76 -2.34
C LEU A 184 -7.46 8.64 -2.62
N ASP A 185 -6.61 9.21 -1.76
CA ASP A 185 -5.20 8.83 -1.71
C ASP A 185 -5.07 7.64 -0.73
N PRO A 186 -4.86 6.42 -1.23
CA PRO A 186 -4.78 5.26 -0.36
C PRO A 186 -3.49 5.22 0.47
N GLU A 187 -2.50 6.06 0.15
CA GLU A 187 -1.24 6.09 0.89
C GLU A 187 -1.31 7.05 2.09
N PRO A 188 -0.87 6.60 3.29
CA PRO A 188 -0.83 7.47 4.47
C PRO A 188 0.03 8.73 4.24
N ARG A 189 -0.54 9.89 4.55
CA ARG A 189 0.11 11.20 4.44
C ARG A 189 0.71 11.59 5.79
N LEU A 190 1.99 11.92 5.83
CA LEU A 190 2.65 12.41 7.04
C LEU A 190 2.15 13.82 7.37
N LEU A 191 1.42 13.96 8.48
CA LEU A 191 0.93 15.24 8.99
C LEU A 191 1.94 15.90 9.93
N GLU A 192 2.52 15.09 10.81
CA GLU A 192 3.37 15.58 11.88
C GLU A 192 4.50 14.61 12.12
N LEU A 193 5.71 15.12 12.22
CA LEU A 193 6.89 14.35 12.58
C LEU A 193 7.56 15.00 13.78
N ARG A 194 7.64 14.27 14.89
CA ARG A 194 8.41 14.65 16.08
C ARG A 194 9.62 13.73 16.23
N GLU A 195 10.42 13.94 17.28
CA GLU A 195 11.67 13.21 17.51
C GLU A 195 11.50 11.69 17.49
N ASP A 196 10.49 11.16 18.18
CA ASP A 196 10.26 9.72 18.33
C ASP A 196 8.84 9.27 17.92
N ARG A 197 8.02 10.16 17.37
CA ARG A 197 6.66 9.84 16.92
C ARG A 197 6.28 10.52 15.62
N ALA A 198 5.46 9.84 14.83
CA ALA A 198 4.85 10.39 13.62
C ALA A 198 3.32 10.29 13.68
N ARG A 199 2.63 11.27 13.10
CA ARG A 199 1.19 11.22 12.86
C ARG A 199 0.92 11.18 11.37
N LEU A 200 0.20 10.15 10.94
CA LEU A 200 -0.19 9.92 9.57
C LEU A 200 -1.70 10.12 9.41
N GLU A 201 -2.12 10.69 8.29
CA GLU A 201 -3.51 10.79 7.87
C GLU A 201 -3.79 9.78 6.77
N VAL A 202 -4.87 9.03 6.91
CA VAL A 202 -5.33 8.08 5.91
C VAL A 202 -6.70 8.52 5.45
N ASP A 203 -6.83 8.77 4.16
CA ASP A 203 -8.12 9.09 3.57
C ASP A 203 -8.97 7.82 3.52
N ILE A 204 -10.17 7.90 4.06
CA ILE A 204 -11.19 6.86 3.95
C ILE A 204 -12.39 7.41 3.16
N PRO A 205 -13.04 6.59 2.33
CA PRO A 205 -14.19 7.05 1.58
C PRO A 205 -15.28 7.51 2.54
N LEU A 206 -15.91 8.66 2.24
CA LEU A 206 -17.17 9.01 2.89
C LEU A 206 -18.20 7.98 2.43
N THR A 207 -18.42 6.94 3.23
CA THR A 207 -19.53 6.00 2.99
C THR A 207 -20.79 6.85 2.98
N VAL A 208 -21.41 7.00 1.81
CA VAL A 208 -22.72 7.63 1.70
C VAL A 208 -23.65 6.67 2.43
N SER A 209 -23.89 6.93 3.71
CA SER A 209 -24.93 6.25 4.46
C SER A 209 -26.22 6.51 3.68
N GLY A 210 -26.64 5.52 2.88
CA GLY A 210 -27.93 5.53 2.24
C GLY A 210 -28.95 5.81 3.34
N THR A 211 -29.69 6.90 3.20
CA THR A 211 -30.74 7.32 4.11
C THR A 211 -31.82 6.24 4.18
N SER A 212 -31.67 5.27 5.08
CA SER A 212 -32.81 4.60 5.68
C SER A 212 -33.37 5.53 6.74
N ALA A 213 -34.19 6.48 6.30
CA ALA A 213 -35.00 7.31 7.19
C ALA A 213 -36.08 6.43 7.83
N VAL A 214 -35.82 5.94 9.03
CA VAL A 214 -36.86 5.54 9.99
C VAL A 214 -36.64 6.40 11.22
N GLY A 215 -37.48 7.43 11.36
CA GLY A 215 -37.38 8.40 12.44
C GLY A 215 -37.68 7.76 13.79
N ILE A 216 -36.72 7.81 14.71
CA ILE A 216 -36.95 7.65 16.15
C ILE A 216 -36.06 8.68 16.88
N ALA A 217 -36.67 9.38 17.83
CA ALA A 217 -36.16 10.53 18.55
C ALA A 217 -34.77 10.33 19.20
N ALA A 218 -34.00 11.42 19.21
CA ALA A 218 -32.61 11.49 19.66
C ALA A 218 -32.45 11.19 21.15
N ARG A 219 -31.66 10.15 21.45
CA ARG A 219 -31.06 9.88 22.77
C ARG A 219 -29.56 10.20 22.68
N PRO A 220 -28.95 10.88 23.67
CA PRO A 220 -27.56 11.33 23.59
C PRO A 220 -26.59 10.16 23.37
N ALA A 221 -25.64 10.37 22.46
CA ALA A 221 -24.73 9.37 21.93
C ALA A 221 -23.76 8.86 23.00
N SER A 222 -23.97 7.61 23.41
CA SER A 222 -22.98 6.82 24.14
C SER A 222 -21.86 6.41 23.16
N ILE A 223 -20.63 6.23 23.68
CA ILE A 223 -19.50 5.62 22.97
C ILE A 223 -20.04 4.43 22.14
N PRO A 224 -19.73 4.33 20.83
CA PRO A 224 -20.24 3.23 20.03
C PRO A 224 -19.77 1.92 20.66
N ALA A 225 -20.73 1.17 21.20
CA ALA A 225 -20.47 -0.18 21.66
C ALA A 225 -19.82 -0.96 20.51
N PRO A 226 -18.86 -1.86 20.79
CA PRO A 226 -18.33 -2.73 19.77
C PRO A 226 -19.52 -3.37 19.02
N PRO A 227 -19.49 -3.40 17.69
CA PRO A 227 -20.60 -3.92 16.90
C PRO A 227 -20.99 -5.31 17.44
N SER A 228 -22.27 -5.46 17.78
CA SER A 228 -22.85 -6.70 18.29
C SER A 228 -22.41 -7.88 17.42
N ALA A 229 -22.03 -9.00 18.05
CA ALA A 229 -21.75 -10.26 17.37
C ALA A 229 -22.87 -10.68 16.39
N GLU A 230 -24.09 -10.16 16.57
CA GLU A 230 -25.21 -10.36 15.65
C GLU A 230 -25.02 -9.72 14.27
N ALA A 231 -24.33 -8.57 14.16
CA ALA A 231 -24.05 -7.96 12.87
C ALA A 231 -23.11 -8.83 12.02
N GLY A 232 -22.11 -9.44 12.67
CA GLY A 232 -21.25 -10.45 12.05
C GLY A 232 -22.02 -11.70 11.61
N ARG A 233 -22.86 -12.25 12.50
CA ARG A 233 -23.67 -13.45 12.21
C ARG A 233 -24.71 -13.25 11.11
N LYS A 234 -25.34 -12.07 11.02
CA LYS A 234 -26.28 -11.75 9.92
C LYS A 234 -25.55 -11.75 8.58
N PHE A 235 -24.32 -11.25 8.56
CA PHE A 235 -23.51 -11.19 7.37
C PHE A 235 -23.04 -12.57 6.88
N GLU A 236 -22.53 -13.42 7.78
CA GLU A 236 -22.17 -14.82 7.47
C GLU A 236 -23.32 -15.58 6.78
N ASN A 237 -24.54 -15.37 7.26
CA ASN A 237 -25.71 -16.13 6.82
C ASN A 237 -26.35 -15.62 5.51
N THR A 238 -26.07 -14.39 5.05
CA THR A 238 -26.84 -13.81 3.94
C THR A 238 -26.08 -13.52 2.66
N LEU A 239 -24.79 -13.17 2.74
CA LEU A 239 -24.10 -12.62 1.56
C LEU A 239 -22.95 -13.50 1.08
N LEU A 240 -22.04 -13.89 1.96
CA LEU A 240 -20.92 -14.72 1.54
C LEU A 240 -21.19 -16.22 1.59
N GLY A 241 -22.16 -16.69 2.37
CA GLY A 241 -22.65 -18.07 2.28
C GLY A 241 -23.22 -18.43 0.89
N ARG A 242 -23.45 -17.43 0.02
CA ARG A 242 -23.87 -17.62 -1.37
C ARG A 242 -22.71 -17.83 -2.33
N VAL A 243 -21.47 -17.49 -1.96
CA VAL A 243 -20.31 -17.69 -2.83
C VAL A 243 -19.99 -19.18 -2.87
N ARG A 244 -20.47 -19.85 -3.92
CA ARG A 244 -20.24 -21.28 -4.09
C ARG A 244 -18.83 -21.50 -4.63
N VAL A 245 -18.03 -22.18 -3.83
CA VAL A 245 -16.71 -22.66 -4.23
C VAL A 245 -16.80 -24.17 -4.46
N LYS A 246 -16.55 -24.60 -5.70
CA LYS A 246 -16.59 -26.02 -6.09
C LYS A 246 -15.16 -26.53 -6.32
N PRO A 247 -14.68 -27.54 -5.58
CA PRO A 247 -13.41 -28.16 -5.89
C PRO A 247 -13.48 -28.85 -7.27
N THR A 248 -12.44 -28.68 -8.08
CA THR A 248 -12.34 -29.25 -9.44
C THR A 248 -11.18 -30.21 -9.61
N ALA A 249 -10.06 -29.91 -8.96
CA ALA A 249 -8.90 -30.79 -8.86
C ALA A 249 -8.20 -30.51 -7.53
N GLU A 250 -7.11 -31.23 -7.26
CA GLU A 250 -6.21 -30.89 -6.16
C GLU A 250 -5.76 -29.43 -6.30
N ASP A 251 -5.98 -28.64 -5.25
CA ASP A 251 -5.66 -27.21 -5.18
C ASP A 251 -6.32 -26.32 -6.24
N SER A 252 -7.39 -26.80 -6.91
CA SER A 252 -8.12 -26.04 -7.92
C SER A 252 -9.61 -25.96 -7.60
N TYR A 253 -10.16 -24.76 -7.68
CA TYR A 253 -11.53 -24.42 -7.32
C TYR A 253 -12.20 -23.62 -8.43
N GLU A 254 -13.49 -23.83 -8.63
CA GLU A 254 -14.35 -22.99 -9.44
C GLU A 254 -15.20 -22.10 -8.53
N VAL A 255 -15.29 -20.82 -8.87
CA VAL A 255 -16.07 -19.80 -8.18
C VAL A 255 -17.03 -19.15 -9.19
N SER A 256 -18.31 -19.05 -8.84
CA SER A 256 -19.31 -18.37 -9.67
C SER A 256 -18.97 -16.89 -9.81
N ALA A 257 -18.85 -16.38 -11.04
CA ALA A 257 -18.63 -14.97 -11.35
C ALA A 257 -19.79 -14.11 -10.83
N ALA A 258 -21.03 -14.61 -10.93
CA ALA A 258 -22.21 -13.90 -10.43
C ALA A 258 -22.17 -13.75 -8.91
N ASP A 259 -21.80 -14.82 -8.19
CA ASP A 259 -21.72 -14.81 -6.74
C ASP A 259 -20.54 -13.92 -6.29
N LEU A 260 -19.40 -13.99 -6.99
CA LEU A 260 -18.22 -13.14 -6.71
C LEU A 260 -18.48 -11.66 -6.98
N ASN A 261 -19.19 -11.31 -8.06
CA ASN A 261 -19.52 -9.91 -8.37
C ASN A 261 -20.43 -9.32 -7.28
N THR A 262 -21.43 -10.08 -6.86
CA THR A 262 -22.31 -9.70 -5.74
C THR A 262 -21.49 -9.48 -4.46
N ALA A 263 -20.57 -10.40 -4.16
CA ALA A 263 -19.67 -10.27 -3.03
C ALA A 263 -18.74 -9.06 -3.15
N ARG A 264 -18.23 -8.72 -4.34
CA ARG A 264 -17.33 -7.59 -4.60
C ARG A 264 -17.98 -6.23 -4.40
N GLU A 265 -19.22 -6.08 -4.87
CA GLU A 265 -20.00 -4.84 -4.66
C GLU A 265 -20.18 -4.57 -3.17
N GLN A 266 -20.40 -5.64 -2.39
CA GLN A 266 -20.57 -5.56 -0.95
C GLN A 266 -19.24 -5.54 -0.19
N SER A 267 -18.17 -6.09 -0.76
CA SER A 267 -16.86 -6.18 -0.08
C SER A 267 -16.22 -4.81 0.12
N ALA A 268 -16.49 -3.83 -0.75
CA ALA A 268 -16.04 -2.46 -0.53
C ALA A 268 -16.64 -1.89 0.77
N GLN A 269 -17.91 -2.20 1.03
CA GLN A 269 -18.62 -1.80 2.24
C GLN A 269 -18.08 -2.56 3.47
N LEU A 270 -17.78 -3.85 3.31
CA LEU A 270 -17.17 -4.67 4.37
C LEU A 270 -15.76 -4.25 4.72
N LEU A 271 -14.93 -3.93 3.73
CA LEU A 271 -13.59 -3.43 3.99
C LEU A 271 -13.67 -2.11 4.75
N ALA A 272 -14.61 -1.23 4.39
CA ALA A 272 -14.85 0.00 5.16
C ALA A 272 -15.35 -0.28 6.59
N GLU A 273 -16.14 -1.33 6.82
CA GLU A 273 -16.64 -1.74 8.15
C GLU A 273 -15.65 -2.56 8.99
N ALA A 274 -14.77 -3.32 8.34
CA ALA A 274 -13.71 -4.12 8.96
C ALA A 274 -12.47 -3.27 9.21
N TRP A 275 -12.28 -2.17 8.48
CA TRP A 275 -11.17 -1.23 8.66
C TRP A 275 -10.96 -0.76 10.11
N PRO A 276 -12.01 -0.39 10.87
CA PRO A 276 -11.86 0.00 12.27
C PRO A 276 -11.46 -1.15 13.20
N ARG A 277 -11.46 -2.41 12.71
CA ARG A 277 -11.14 -3.61 13.48
C ARG A 277 -9.73 -4.15 13.20
N VAL A 278 -8.95 -3.46 12.37
CA VAL A 278 -7.55 -3.80 12.13
C VAL A 278 -6.74 -3.18 13.27
N TRP A 279 -6.53 -3.96 14.33
CA TRP A 279 -5.76 -3.50 15.48
C TRP A 279 -4.29 -3.82 15.28
N PRO A 280 -3.38 -2.84 15.42
CA PRO A 280 -1.97 -3.13 15.49
C PRO A 280 -1.67 -3.90 16.77
N SER A 281 -1.26 -5.15 16.63
CA SER A 281 -0.68 -5.92 17.72
C SER A 281 0.84 -5.80 17.66
N GLY A 282 1.43 -5.22 18.69
CA GLY A 282 2.88 -5.10 18.80
C GLY A 282 3.48 -6.42 19.32
N TYR A 283 4.34 -7.07 18.54
CA TYR A 283 5.24 -8.11 19.05
C TYR A 283 6.66 -7.57 19.20
N SER A 284 7.29 -7.91 20.32
CA SER A 284 8.56 -7.32 20.76
C SER A 284 9.81 -7.67 19.94
N ARG A 285 9.70 -8.56 18.94
CA ARG A 285 10.82 -8.95 18.06
C ARG A 285 10.50 -9.08 16.57
N GLY A 286 9.24 -8.96 16.16
CA GLY A 286 8.78 -9.42 14.84
C GLY A 286 8.35 -8.34 13.84
N GLY A 287 8.32 -7.07 14.22
CA GLY A 287 7.66 -6.01 13.44
C GLY A 287 6.20 -5.78 13.90
N VAL A 288 5.49 -4.92 13.18
CA VAL A 288 4.06 -4.65 13.42
C VAL A 288 3.27 -5.80 12.82
N SER A 289 2.41 -6.43 13.60
CA SER A 289 1.37 -7.27 13.06
C SER A 289 0.01 -6.60 13.20
N LEU A 290 -0.91 -7.00 12.34
CA LEU A 290 -2.29 -6.52 12.36
C LEU A 290 -3.19 -7.72 12.52
N ASP A 291 -3.95 -7.75 13.60
CA ASP A 291 -4.99 -8.75 13.76
C ASP A 291 -6.20 -8.31 12.95
N ILE A 292 -6.58 -9.14 11.99
CA ILE A 292 -7.68 -8.90 11.08
C ILE A 292 -8.75 -9.90 11.43
N GLN A 293 -9.91 -9.37 11.81
CA GLN A 293 -11.14 -10.15 11.91
C GLN A 293 -11.99 -9.86 10.69
N SER A 294 -12.25 -10.88 9.89
CA SER A 294 -13.06 -10.72 8.69
C SER A 294 -13.96 -11.94 8.47
N PRO A 295 -15.12 -11.75 7.84
CA PRO A 295 -15.96 -12.87 7.46
C PRO A 295 -15.26 -13.89 6.54
N ILE A 296 -14.27 -13.44 5.76
CA ILE A 296 -13.56 -14.29 4.80
C ILE A 296 -12.57 -15.20 5.52
N ALA A 297 -11.73 -14.63 6.38
CA ALA A 297 -10.79 -15.32 7.25
C ALA A 297 -10.32 -14.37 8.35
N ASP A 298 -10.08 -14.92 9.54
CA ASP A 298 -9.39 -14.23 10.62
C ASP A 298 -7.92 -14.61 10.61
N GLY A 299 -7.07 -13.66 11.00
CA GLY A 299 -5.65 -13.91 11.03
C GLY A 299 -4.81 -12.74 11.48
N THR A 300 -3.51 -12.98 11.51
CA THR A 300 -2.51 -11.99 11.87
C THR A 300 -1.67 -11.69 10.63
N LEU A 301 -1.77 -10.47 10.12
CA LEU A 301 -0.96 -9.97 9.02
C LEU A 301 0.38 -9.46 9.55
N GLY A 302 1.48 -10.02 9.09
CA GLY A 302 2.83 -9.59 9.47
C GLY A 302 3.80 -9.53 8.29
N PRO A 303 5.09 -9.26 8.52
CA PRO A 303 6.09 -9.09 7.47
C PRO A 303 6.40 -10.35 6.65
N ARG A 304 5.90 -11.52 7.10
CA ARG A 304 6.03 -12.80 6.40
C ARG A 304 4.74 -13.21 5.68
N GLY A 305 3.67 -12.41 5.81
CA GLY A 305 2.36 -12.66 5.25
C GLY A 305 1.24 -12.79 6.26
N PHE A 306 0.09 -13.25 5.77
CA PHE A 306 -1.14 -13.36 6.53
C PHE A 306 -1.28 -14.76 7.10
N ARG A 307 -1.11 -14.89 8.42
CA ARG A 307 -1.28 -16.16 9.13
C ARG A 307 -2.75 -16.34 9.49
N VAL A 308 -3.36 -17.38 8.94
CA VAL A 308 -4.75 -17.71 9.17
C VAL A 308 -4.92 -18.31 10.57
N THR A 309 -5.77 -17.70 11.39
CA THR A 309 -6.17 -18.22 12.71
C THR A 309 -7.55 -18.86 12.66
N SER A 310 -8.46 -18.33 11.84
CA SER A 310 -9.74 -18.95 11.50
C SER A 310 -10.00 -18.82 10.00
N PRO A 311 -10.14 -19.92 9.25
CA PRO A 311 -10.32 -19.84 7.81
C PRO A 311 -11.71 -19.36 7.39
N ASN A 312 -12.71 -19.36 8.28
CA ASN A 312 -14.09 -18.92 8.00
C ASN A 312 -14.57 -19.41 6.61
N LEU A 313 -14.90 -18.51 5.69
CA LEU A 313 -15.33 -18.89 4.33
C LEU A 313 -14.19 -19.37 3.43
N ALA A 314 -12.96 -18.93 3.68
CA ALA A 314 -11.79 -19.40 2.95
C ALA A 314 -11.56 -20.90 3.14
N GLU A 315 -12.16 -21.53 4.16
CA GLU A 315 -12.19 -22.99 4.32
C GLU A 315 -12.79 -23.70 3.10
N GLN A 316 -13.83 -23.14 2.50
CA GLN A 316 -14.44 -23.68 1.27
C GLN A 316 -13.47 -23.62 0.08
N GLY A 317 -12.53 -22.66 0.13
CA GLY A 317 -11.42 -22.54 -0.80
C GLY A 317 -10.18 -23.36 -0.41
N GLY A 318 -10.28 -24.26 0.56
CA GLY A 318 -9.19 -25.13 1.01
C GLY A 318 -8.10 -24.45 1.83
N VAL A 319 -8.34 -23.23 2.32
CA VAL A 319 -7.48 -22.56 3.30
C VAL A 319 -7.73 -23.17 4.68
N GLN A 320 -6.68 -23.35 5.47
CA GLN A 320 -6.72 -24.01 6.77
C GLN A 320 -6.09 -23.14 7.86
N VAL A 321 -6.45 -23.44 9.12
CA VAL A 321 -5.80 -22.84 10.29
C VAL A 321 -4.29 -23.10 10.22
N GLY A 322 -3.50 -22.04 10.44
CA GLY A 322 -2.04 -22.10 10.44
C GLY A 322 -1.39 -21.88 9.08
N ASP A 323 -2.16 -21.85 7.99
CA ASP A 323 -1.67 -21.41 6.69
C ASP A 323 -1.09 -20.01 6.78
N LEU A 324 0.03 -19.80 6.09
CA LEU A 324 0.64 -18.49 5.92
C LEU A 324 0.49 -18.08 4.46
N ILE A 325 -0.46 -17.18 4.17
CA ILE A 325 -0.64 -16.62 2.83
C ILE A 325 0.50 -15.63 2.58
N VAL A 326 1.34 -15.95 1.60
CA VAL A 326 2.55 -15.17 1.25
C VAL A 326 2.37 -14.37 -0.03
N GLY A 327 1.37 -14.70 -0.85
CA GLY A 327 1.11 -13.97 -2.07
C GLY A 327 -0.25 -14.24 -2.71
N VAL A 328 -0.66 -13.31 -3.56
CA VAL A 328 -1.88 -13.41 -4.39
C VAL A 328 -1.52 -12.97 -5.80
N ASN A 329 -1.79 -13.81 -6.80
CA ASN A 329 -1.46 -13.58 -8.21
C ASN A 329 0.02 -13.21 -8.41
N GLY A 330 0.93 -13.89 -7.70
CA GLY A 330 2.36 -13.61 -7.72
C GLY A 330 2.78 -12.31 -7.01
N GLN A 331 1.83 -11.55 -6.45
CA GLN A 331 2.15 -10.37 -5.66
C GLN A 331 2.36 -10.76 -4.20
N PRO A 332 3.48 -10.36 -3.58
CA PRO A 332 3.71 -10.67 -2.19
C PRO A 332 2.69 -9.96 -1.30
N VAL A 333 2.30 -10.63 -0.23
CA VAL A 333 1.49 -10.09 0.86
C VAL A 333 2.39 -10.08 2.08
N ASN A 334 3.02 -8.95 2.41
CA ASN A 334 3.90 -8.81 3.59
C ASN A 334 3.43 -7.71 4.54
N GLY A 335 2.25 -7.15 4.28
CA GLY A 335 1.74 -6.03 5.05
C GLY A 335 0.43 -5.52 4.47
N PHE A 336 -0.11 -4.54 5.16
CA PHE A 336 -1.43 -4.02 4.87
C PHE A 336 -1.54 -3.30 3.53
N SER A 337 -0.53 -2.52 3.19
CA SER A 337 -0.42 -1.86 1.89
C SER A 337 -0.44 -2.87 0.74
N ASP A 338 0.18 -4.04 0.91
CA ASP A 338 0.17 -5.11 -0.08
C ASP A 338 -1.22 -5.72 -0.24
N VAL A 339 -1.91 -6.04 0.87
CA VAL A 339 -3.30 -6.54 0.84
C VAL A 339 -4.22 -5.55 0.14
N TYR A 340 -4.12 -4.26 0.50
CA TYR A 340 -4.91 -3.21 -0.13
C TYR A 340 -4.59 -3.08 -1.62
N ARG A 341 -3.30 -3.14 -2.01
CA ARG A 341 -2.87 -3.10 -3.41
C ARG A 341 -3.46 -4.26 -4.20
N VAL A 342 -3.28 -5.50 -3.73
CA VAL A 342 -3.85 -6.72 -4.33
C VAL A 342 -5.36 -6.55 -4.51
N TYR A 343 -6.04 -6.17 -3.43
CA TYR A 343 -7.49 -5.95 -3.46
C TYR A 343 -7.90 -4.89 -4.49
N SER A 344 -7.24 -3.73 -4.48
CA SER A 344 -7.54 -2.63 -5.41
C SER A 344 -7.29 -3.01 -6.87
N GLN A 345 -6.27 -3.82 -7.14
CA GLN A 345 -5.99 -4.32 -8.48
C GLN A 345 -7.06 -5.31 -8.92
N MET A 346 -7.43 -6.26 -8.05
CA MET A 346 -8.53 -7.18 -8.33
C MET A 346 -9.84 -6.42 -8.59
N GLN A 347 -10.12 -5.36 -7.84
CA GLN A 347 -11.29 -4.50 -8.04
C GLN A 347 -11.29 -3.82 -9.41
N ARG A 348 -10.13 -3.36 -9.90
CA ARG A 348 -9.99 -2.65 -11.17
C ARG A 348 -10.00 -3.55 -12.40
N ASP A 349 -9.74 -4.85 -12.23
CA ASP A 349 -9.76 -5.82 -13.32
C ASP A 349 -11.11 -6.57 -13.35
N PRO A 350 -12.06 -6.16 -14.22
CA PRO A 350 -13.33 -6.87 -14.39
C PRO A 350 -13.16 -8.20 -15.16
N ASN A 351 -12.01 -8.40 -15.82
CA ASN A 351 -11.75 -9.58 -16.64
C ASN A 351 -10.93 -10.64 -15.88
N LEU A 352 -10.74 -10.46 -14.57
CA LEU A 352 -10.03 -11.40 -13.74
C LEU A 352 -10.79 -12.74 -13.72
N SER A 353 -10.20 -13.75 -14.36
CA SER A 353 -10.78 -15.10 -14.48
C SER A 353 -10.08 -16.13 -13.60
N ILE A 354 -8.90 -15.80 -13.07
CA ILE A 354 -8.09 -16.70 -12.24
C ILE A 354 -7.49 -15.92 -11.08
N ILE A 355 -7.61 -16.46 -9.88
CA ILE A 355 -6.89 -16.02 -8.69
C ILE A 355 -5.95 -17.16 -8.27
N GLN A 356 -4.67 -16.87 -8.10
CA GLN A 356 -3.68 -17.77 -7.52
C GLN A 356 -3.36 -17.29 -6.11
N LEU A 357 -3.47 -18.18 -5.14
CA LEU A 357 -3.16 -17.92 -3.74
C LEU A 357 -1.94 -18.74 -3.34
N ASP A 358 -0.83 -18.06 -3.12
CA ASP A 358 0.41 -18.68 -2.69
C ASP A 358 0.44 -18.71 -1.16
N LEU A 359 0.58 -19.90 -0.58
CA LEU A 359 0.59 -20.10 0.86
C LEU A 359 1.66 -21.09 1.29
N VAL A 360 2.05 -21.03 2.57
CA VAL A 360 2.94 -21.99 3.22
C VAL A 360 2.16 -22.75 4.28
N ARG A 361 2.10 -24.07 4.13
CA ARG A 361 1.46 -25.01 5.07
C ARG A 361 2.51 -25.96 5.60
N GLN A 362 2.73 -25.97 6.91
CA GLN A 362 3.73 -26.84 7.57
C GLN A 362 5.13 -26.74 6.93
N GLY A 363 5.51 -25.56 6.43
CA GLY A 363 6.79 -25.32 5.76
C GLY A 363 6.83 -25.68 4.27
N GLN A 364 5.76 -26.26 3.71
CA GLN A 364 5.64 -26.54 2.28
C GLN A 364 4.92 -25.38 1.57
N HIS A 365 5.47 -24.95 0.43
CA HIS A 365 4.82 -23.97 -0.43
C HIS A 365 3.75 -24.65 -1.28
N LEU A 366 2.54 -24.09 -1.26
CA LEU A 366 1.37 -24.54 -2.01
C LEU A 366 0.77 -23.37 -2.76
N THR A 367 0.17 -23.63 -3.93
CA THR A 367 -0.55 -22.61 -4.70
C THR A 367 -1.97 -23.12 -4.94
N LYS A 368 -2.96 -22.41 -4.40
CA LYS A 368 -4.39 -22.67 -4.68
C LYS A 368 -4.83 -21.83 -5.87
N THR A 369 -5.55 -22.43 -6.82
CA THR A 369 -6.05 -21.75 -8.02
C THR A 369 -7.57 -21.67 -7.98
N TYR A 370 -8.13 -20.46 -8.07
CA TYR A 370 -9.57 -20.19 -8.11
C TYR A 370 -9.94 -19.66 -9.50
N ARG A 371 -10.72 -20.43 -10.26
CA ARG A 371 -11.22 -20.04 -11.58
C ARG A 371 -12.60 -19.43 -11.43
N ILE A 372 -12.76 -18.21 -11.92
CA ILE A 372 -14.01 -17.45 -11.90
C ILE A 372 -14.76 -17.77 -13.19
N ARG A 373 -16.01 -18.25 -13.10
CA ARG A 373 -16.81 -18.72 -14.23
C ARG A 373 -18.22 -18.16 -14.29
#